data_AF-A0A7X7XEP8-F1
#
_entry.id   AF-A0A7X7XEP8-F1
#
_cell.length_a   1.000
_cell.length_b   1.000
_cell.length_c   1.000
_cell.angle_alpha   90.00
_cell.angle_beta   90.00
_cell.angle_gamma   90.00
#
_symmetry.space_group_name_H-M   'P 1'
#
loop_
_entity.id
_entity.type
_entity.pdbx_description
1 polymer ?
#
loop_
_entity_poly.entity_id
_entity_poly.type
_entity_poly.pdbx_seq_one_letter_code
_entity_poly.pdbx_strand_id
1 'polypeptide(L)'
;MNRITTWRPAALLLFVAVVLAAPALAETLYQIKVEHNHRVGECQGTLIVRDDKVVFESKNVGCGRIWEYANIERIDFKSKWEFHVFFSDTVRGKGQKYVLKFRDDNPDNMAAIGYIQGRLGPIALAPAGRPAEPVELPYRLKVELDLNGPNCMGTLVLREDQIVFETGAAKCADRAFVREWDSLKEYRRLDDRQFLLIFYKYGRSAPDEITELRFWAQGPVPQEVHRMLAEGGR
;
A
#
# COMPACT_ATOMS: atom_id res chain seq x y z
N MET A 1 44.16 -66.53 -0.19
CA MET A 1 43.66 -65.64 0.87
C MET A 1 43.68 -64.21 0.35
N ASN A 2 42.52 -63.64 0.01
CA ASN A 2 42.07 -62.27 0.33
C ASN A 2 40.88 -61.87 -0.56
N ARG A 3 39.79 -61.49 0.11
CA ARG A 3 38.55 -60.90 -0.41
C ARG A 3 38.80 -59.45 -0.87
N ILE A 4 37.98 -58.91 -1.77
CA ILE A 4 37.25 -57.63 -1.56
C ILE A 4 36.01 -57.63 -2.47
N THR A 5 34.87 -57.48 -1.82
CA THR A 5 33.52 -57.28 -2.34
C THR A 5 33.33 -55.80 -2.69
N THR A 6 32.70 -55.47 -3.82
CA THR A 6 32.14 -54.11 -4.03
C THR A 6 30.69 -54.17 -4.49
N TRP A 7 29.83 -53.62 -3.65
CA TRP A 7 28.41 -53.39 -3.88
C TRP A 7 28.23 -52.14 -4.75
N ARG A 8 27.30 -52.17 -5.71
CA ARG A 8 26.84 -50.97 -6.44
C ARG A 8 25.49 -50.54 -5.85
N PRO A 9 25.36 -49.40 -5.16
CA PRO A 9 24.05 -48.88 -4.81
C PRO A 9 23.41 -48.23 -6.04
N ALA A 10 22.17 -48.64 -6.36
CA ALA A 10 21.32 -47.98 -7.31
C ALA A 10 20.84 -46.64 -6.72
N ALA A 11 21.15 -45.53 -7.39
CA ALA A 11 20.64 -44.21 -7.04
C ALA A 11 19.21 -44.07 -7.58
N LEU A 12 18.22 -44.11 -6.68
CA LEU A 12 16.82 -43.78 -6.97
C LEU A 12 16.68 -42.25 -6.88
N LEU A 13 16.55 -41.56 -8.02
CA LEU A 13 16.24 -40.12 -8.04
C LEU A 13 14.73 -39.93 -7.90
N LEU A 14 14.30 -39.48 -6.73
CA LEU A 14 12.93 -39.06 -6.44
C LEU A 14 12.75 -37.63 -6.99
N PHE A 15 12.01 -37.48 -8.10
CA PHE A 15 11.58 -36.16 -8.58
C PHE A 15 10.42 -35.68 -7.69
N VAL A 16 10.71 -34.81 -6.73
CA VAL A 16 9.67 -34.05 -6.01
C VAL A 16 9.23 -32.90 -6.91
N ALA A 17 8.03 -33.02 -7.48
CA ALA A 17 7.37 -31.92 -8.16
C ALA A 17 6.91 -30.89 -7.11
N VAL A 18 7.64 -29.77 -7.01
CA VAL A 18 7.24 -28.62 -6.20
C VAL A 18 6.16 -27.86 -6.97
N VAL A 19 4.93 -27.94 -6.50
CA VAL A 19 3.85 -27.06 -6.97
C VAL A 19 4.09 -25.69 -6.35
N LEU A 20 4.55 -24.73 -7.16
CA LEU A 20 4.68 -23.33 -6.77
C LEU A 20 3.27 -22.72 -6.68
N ALA A 21 2.78 -22.55 -5.46
CA ALA A 21 1.62 -21.71 -5.20
C ALA A 21 2.06 -20.24 -5.30
N ALA A 22 1.66 -19.55 -6.36
CA ALA A 22 1.85 -18.11 -6.46
C ALA A 22 0.98 -17.40 -5.38
N PRO A 23 1.50 -16.37 -4.70
CA PRO A 23 0.71 -15.59 -3.76
C PRO A 23 -0.37 -14.83 -4.56
N ALA A 24 -1.63 -14.99 -4.15
CA ALA A 24 -2.72 -14.26 -4.76
C ALA A 24 -2.56 -12.76 -4.43
N LEU A 25 -2.24 -11.95 -5.44
CA LEU A 25 -2.38 -10.50 -5.36
C LEU A 25 -3.84 -10.21 -4.95
N ALA A 26 -4.07 -9.52 -3.84
CA ALA A 26 -5.42 -9.12 -3.41
C ALA A 26 -6.09 -8.35 -4.56
N GLU A 27 -7.09 -9.00 -5.17
CA GLU A 27 -7.60 -8.69 -6.50
C GLU A 27 -8.27 -7.31 -6.50
N THR A 28 -7.96 -6.48 -7.51
CA THR A 28 -8.76 -5.28 -7.77
C THR A 28 -10.08 -5.70 -8.39
N LEU A 29 -11.15 -5.58 -7.61
CA LEU A 29 -12.49 -6.02 -8.03
C LEU A 29 -13.21 -4.91 -8.80
N TYR A 30 -13.02 -3.66 -8.38
CA TYR A 30 -13.64 -2.50 -9.04
C TYR A 30 -12.72 -1.28 -9.02
N GLN A 31 -12.82 -0.45 -10.07
CA GLN A 31 -12.21 0.86 -10.14
C GLN A 31 -13.25 1.86 -10.67
N ILE A 32 -13.67 2.79 -9.82
CA ILE A 32 -14.75 3.72 -10.14
C ILE A 32 -14.26 5.17 -10.02
N LYS A 33 -14.62 6.00 -11.00
CA LYS A 33 -14.19 7.40 -11.03
C LYS A 33 -15.04 8.22 -10.08
N VAL A 34 -14.40 8.84 -9.10
CA VAL A 34 -15.08 9.65 -8.09
C VAL A 34 -14.43 11.01 -7.91
N GLU A 35 -15.16 11.92 -7.30
CA GLU A 35 -14.64 13.20 -6.81
C GLU A 35 -15.06 13.44 -5.37
N HIS A 36 -14.20 14.16 -4.65
CA HIS A 36 -14.43 14.67 -3.31
C HIS A 36 -14.35 16.20 -3.33
N ASN A 37 -15.40 16.89 -2.90
CA ASN A 37 -15.40 18.35 -2.87
C ASN A 37 -14.94 18.88 -1.52
N HIS A 38 -14.01 19.83 -1.54
CA HIS A 38 -13.65 20.66 -0.40
C HIS A 38 -14.48 21.96 -0.39
N ARG A 39 -14.35 22.75 0.68
CA ARG A 39 -14.88 24.13 0.72
C ARG A 39 -14.28 25.03 -0.37
N VAL A 40 -13.08 24.70 -0.86
CA VAL A 40 -12.43 25.36 -2.01
C VAL A 40 -11.71 24.27 -2.82
N GLY A 41 -12.17 24.04 -4.06
CA GLY A 41 -11.60 23.06 -4.99
C GLY A 41 -12.26 21.67 -4.97
N GLU A 42 -11.96 20.88 -6.01
CA GLU A 42 -12.45 19.51 -6.19
C GLU A 42 -11.27 18.54 -6.31
N CYS A 43 -11.31 17.46 -5.54
CA CYS A 43 -10.33 16.37 -5.59
C CYS A 43 -10.88 15.20 -6.39
N GLN A 44 -10.43 15.07 -7.63
CA GLN A 44 -10.80 13.97 -8.51
C GLN A 44 -9.87 12.77 -8.29
N GLY A 45 -10.41 11.57 -8.43
CA GLY A 45 -9.65 10.36 -8.20
C GLY A 45 -10.39 9.08 -8.59
N THR A 46 -9.80 7.95 -8.20
CA THR A 46 -10.36 6.62 -8.41
C THR A 46 -10.62 5.98 -7.06
N LEU A 47 -11.83 5.49 -6.85
CA LEU A 47 -12.11 4.58 -5.75
C LEU A 47 -11.84 3.15 -6.24
N ILE A 48 -10.86 2.52 -5.63
CA ILE A 48 -10.41 1.17 -5.92
C ILE A 48 -10.95 0.27 -4.82
N VAL A 49 -11.76 -0.71 -5.19
CA VAL A 49 -12.34 -1.70 -4.29
C VAL A 49 -11.59 -3.01 -4.46
N ARG A 50 -11.03 -3.50 -3.36
CA ARG A 50 -10.31 -4.77 -3.30
C ARG A 50 -11.04 -5.73 -2.38
N ASP A 51 -10.60 -6.96 -2.29
CA ASP A 51 -11.14 -7.94 -1.35
C ASP A 51 -10.85 -7.59 0.13
N ASP A 52 -9.72 -6.92 0.39
CA ASP A 52 -9.23 -6.58 1.72
C ASP A 52 -9.57 -5.16 2.20
N LYS A 53 -9.60 -4.17 1.29
CA LYS A 53 -9.85 -2.76 1.63
C LYS A 53 -10.46 -1.93 0.49
N VAL A 54 -10.79 -0.69 0.82
CA VAL A 54 -11.20 0.35 -0.13
C VAL A 54 -10.14 1.46 -0.14
N VAL A 55 -9.69 1.87 -1.32
CA VAL A 55 -8.68 2.93 -1.50
C VAL A 55 -9.29 4.03 -2.36
N PHE A 56 -9.21 5.28 -1.91
CA PHE A 56 -9.43 6.45 -2.75
C PHE A 56 -8.07 7.04 -3.12
N GLU A 57 -7.70 6.94 -4.39
CA GLU A 57 -6.48 7.53 -4.94
C GLU A 57 -6.80 8.85 -5.64
N SER A 58 -6.05 9.91 -5.31
CA SER A 58 -6.18 11.21 -5.96
C SER A 58 -4.80 11.79 -6.23
N LYS A 59 -4.68 12.49 -7.38
CA LYS A 59 -3.47 13.27 -7.73
C LYS A 59 -3.31 14.52 -6.85
N ASN A 60 -4.39 14.94 -6.17
CA ASN A 60 -4.37 16.10 -5.31
C ASN A 60 -3.86 15.69 -3.92
N VAL A 61 -2.79 16.36 -3.48
CA VAL A 61 -2.12 16.08 -2.20
C VAL A 61 -3.11 16.17 -1.04
N GLY A 62 -3.08 15.17 -0.15
CA GLY A 62 -3.90 15.12 1.06
C GLY A 62 -5.34 14.64 0.86
N CYS A 63 -5.77 14.40 -0.38
CA CYS A 63 -7.10 13.90 -0.70
C CYS A 63 -7.22 12.37 -0.66
N GLY A 64 -6.12 11.63 -0.90
CA GLY A 64 -6.15 10.16 -0.88
C GLY A 64 -6.53 9.57 0.48
N ARG A 65 -7.29 8.47 0.49
CA ARG A 65 -7.75 7.78 1.72
C ARG A 65 -7.71 6.27 1.54
N ILE A 66 -7.52 5.54 2.64
CA ILE A 66 -7.62 4.08 2.69
C ILE A 66 -8.55 3.71 3.84
N TRP A 67 -9.50 2.82 3.58
CA TRP A 67 -10.40 2.27 4.58
C TRP A 67 -10.32 0.74 4.55
N GLU A 68 -9.90 0.17 5.68
CA GLU A 68 -10.17 -1.24 5.95
C GLU A 68 -11.68 -1.43 6.14
N TYR A 69 -12.25 -2.54 5.68
CA TYR A 69 -13.69 -2.79 5.82
C TYR A 69 -14.17 -2.72 7.27
N ALA A 70 -13.34 -3.18 8.21
CA ALA A 70 -13.62 -3.12 9.65
C ALA A 70 -13.80 -1.70 10.20
N ASN A 71 -13.30 -0.68 9.50
CA ASN A 71 -13.43 0.71 9.91
C ASN A 71 -14.60 1.41 9.20
N ILE A 72 -15.20 0.82 8.16
CA ILE A 72 -16.35 1.40 7.49
C ILE A 72 -17.60 1.05 8.30
N GLU A 73 -18.26 2.07 8.85
CA GLU A 73 -19.47 1.89 9.65
C GLU A 73 -20.69 1.68 8.74
N ARG A 74 -20.78 2.48 7.68
CA ARG A 74 -21.86 2.42 6.68
C ARG A 74 -21.55 3.29 5.46
N ILE A 75 -22.24 3.01 4.37
CA ILE A 75 -22.30 3.87 3.19
C ILE A 75 -23.74 4.33 2.97
N ASP A 76 -23.95 5.64 2.93
CA ASP A 76 -25.25 6.24 2.62
C ASP A 76 -25.23 6.88 1.24
N PHE A 77 -26.30 6.69 0.47
CA PHE A 77 -26.55 7.53 -0.70
C PHE A 77 -27.34 8.79 -0.31
N LYS A 78 -26.93 9.93 -0.83
CA LYS A 78 -27.72 11.18 -0.81
C LYS A 78 -28.38 11.48 -2.14
N SER A 79 -27.84 10.92 -3.22
CA SER A 79 -28.46 10.91 -4.55
C SER A 79 -27.92 9.72 -5.34
N LYS A 80 -28.32 9.58 -6.61
CA LYS A 80 -27.73 8.58 -7.51
C LYS A 80 -26.24 8.81 -7.80
N TRP A 81 -25.74 10.02 -7.55
CA TRP A 81 -24.36 10.41 -7.82
C TRP A 81 -23.53 10.54 -6.55
N GLU A 82 -24.14 10.87 -5.41
CA GLU A 82 -23.43 11.22 -4.19
C GLU A 82 -23.65 10.16 -3.10
N PHE A 83 -22.55 9.64 -2.57
CA PHE A 83 -22.55 8.72 -1.45
C PHE A 83 -21.53 9.13 -0.39
N HIS A 84 -21.84 8.81 0.87
CA HIS A 84 -21.07 9.20 2.04
C HIS A 84 -20.53 7.93 2.70
N VAL A 85 -19.21 7.85 2.84
CA VAL A 85 -18.54 6.80 3.60
C VAL A 85 -18.44 7.27 5.04
N PHE A 86 -19.15 6.60 5.95
CA PHE A 86 -19.02 6.80 7.38
C PHE A 86 -18.05 5.77 7.93
N PHE A 87 -17.08 6.21 8.73
CA PHE A 87 -16.03 5.32 9.22
C PHE A 87 -15.59 5.70 10.64
N SER A 88 -15.20 4.69 11.40
CA SER A 88 -14.71 4.85 12.75
C SER A 88 -13.26 5.35 12.70
N ASP A 89 -13.05 6.53 13.28
CA ASP A 89 -11.73 7.04 13.57
C ASP A 89 -11.41 6.70 15.02
N THR A 90 -10.69 5.58 15.20
CA THR A 90 -10.26 5.07 16.51
C THR A 90 -9.36 6.05 17.27
N VAL A 91 -8.87 7.12 16.62
CA VAL A 91 -8.02 8.15 17.22
C VAL A 91 -8.85 9.36 17.70
N ARG A 92 -9.88 9.77 16.97
CA ARG A 92 -10.77 10.88 17.37
C ARG A 92 -11.95 10.43 18.25
N GLY A 93 -12.22 9.13 18.32
CA GLY A 93 -13.34 8.56 19.08
C GLY A 93 -14.71 9.00 18.55
N LYS A 94 -14.78 9.47 17.30
CA LYS A 94 -16.01 9.97 16.66
C LYS A 94 -16.06 9.48 15.22
N GLY A 95 -17.22 8.97 14.81
CA GLY A 95 -17.51 8.62 13.42
C GLY A 95 -17.21 9.80 12.49
N GLN A 96 -16.38 9.56 11.48
CA GLN A 96 -16.02 10.52 10.44
C GLN A 96 -16.86 10.26 9.19
N LYS A 97 -16.88 11.26 8.30
CA LYS A 97 -17.62 11.20 7.04
C LYS A 97 -16.74 11.66 5.89
N TYR A 98 -16.68 10.87 4.83
CA TYR A 98 -16.07 11.25 3.56
C TYR A 98 -17.13 11.25 2.46
N VAL A 99 -17.25 12.37 1.75
CA VAL A 99 -18.28 12.56 0.71
C VAL A 99 -17.65 12.30 -0.64
N LEU A 100 -18.22 11.36 -1.40
CA LEU A 100 -17.77 11.04 -2.74
C LEU A 100 -18.92 11.19 -3.72
N LYS A 101 -18.60 11.62 -4.94
CA LYS A 101 -19.54 11.65 -6.06
C LYS A 101 -18.99 10.83 -7.22
N PHE A 102 -19.82 10.00 -7.84
CA PHE A 102 -19.46 9.38 -9.12
C PHE A 102 -19.35 10.45 -10.20
N ARG A 103 -18.42 10.24 -11.13
CA ARG A 103 -18.18 11.16 -12.25
C ARG A 103 -18.78 10.69 -13.57
N ASP A 104 -19.20 9.44 -13.63
CA ASP A 104 -19.80 8.81 -14.80
C ASP A 104 -20.95 7.87 -14.42
N ASP A 105 -21.87 7.63 -15.35
CA ASP A 105 -22.94 6.64 -15.23
C ASP A 105 -22.40 5.25 -15.60
N ASN A 106 -21.64 4.63 -14.68
CA ASN A 106 -21.09 3.29 -14.88
C ASN A 106 -21.88 2.26 -14.03
N PRO A 107 -22.39 1.16 -14.62
CA PRO A 107 -23.03 0.09 -13.85
C PRO A 107 -22.14 -0.48 -12.72
N ASP A 108 -20.81 -0.45 -12.89
CA ASP A 108 -19.85 -0.89 -11.87
C ASP A 108 -19.89 -0.03 -10.60
N ASN A 109 -20.38 1.21 -10.69
CA ASN A 109 -20.50 2.10 -9.54
C ASN A 109 -21.38 1.48 -8.46
N MET A 110 -22.57 1.01 -8.83
CA MET A 110 -23.49 0.41 -7.87
C MET A 110 -23.07 -1.01 -7.47
N ALA A 111 -22.43 -1.76 -8.37
CA ALA A 111 -21.87 -3.07 -8.05
C ALA A 111 -20.75 -2.98 -7.01
N ALA A 112 -19.84 -2.01 -7.17
CA ALA A 112 -18.76 -1.73 -6.23
C ALA A 112 -19.29 -1.35 -4.84
N ILE A 113 -20.31 -0.49 -4.76
CA ILE A 113 -20.92 -0.13 -3.47
C ILE A 113 -21.66 -1.31 -2.85
N GLY A 114 -22.38 -2.10 -3.65
CA GLY A 114 -23.03 -3.33 -3.18
C GLY A 114 -22.01 -4.33 -2.61
N TYR A 115 -20.86 -4.47 -3.26
CA TYR A 115 -19.75 -5.27 -2.75
C TYR A 115 -19.23 -4.76 -1.40
N ILE A 116 -18.97 -3.46 -1.29
CA ILE A 116 -18.52 -2.87 -0.02
C ILE A 116 -19.54 -3.09 1.09
N GLN A 117 -20.82 -2.83 0.82
CA GLN A 117 -21.89 -3.02 1.79
C GLN A 117 -22.01 -4.48 2.24
N GLY A 118 -21.84 -5.44 1.33
CA GLY A 118 -21.83 -6.88 1.65
C GLY A 118 -20.66 -7.31 2.54
N ARG A 119 -19.59 -6.52 2.62
CA ARG A 119 -18.42 -6.75 3.49
C ARG A 119 -18.55 -6.11 4.87
N LEU A 120 -19.57 -5.27 5.09
CA LEU A 120 -19.80 -4.62 6.38
C LEU A 120 -20.48 -5.63 7.34
N GLY A 121 -19.73 -6.19 8.28
CA GLY A 121 -20.21 -7.20 9.23
C GLY A 121 -19.19 -7.50 10.34
N PRO A 122 -19.53 -8.35 11.35
CA PRO A 122 -18.63 -8.63 12.46
C PRO A 122 -17.39 -9.43 12.03
N ILE A 123 -16.28 -9.07 12.66
CA ILE A 123 -14.87 -9.36 12.36
C ILE A 123 -14.58 -10.87 12.20
N ALA A 124 -13.83 -11.24 11.16
CA ALA A 124 -12.93 -12.40 11.17
C ALA A 124 -11.48 -11.91 11.29
N LEU A 125 -10.79 -12.28 12.38
CA LEU A 125 -9.38 -11.94 12.62
C LEU A 125 -8.46 -12.79 11.73
N ALA A 126 -7.52 -12.14 11.02
CA ALA A 126 -6.43 -12.82 10.32
C ALA A 126 -5.27 -13.15 11.30
N PRO A 127 -4.64 -14.34 11.23
CA PRO A 127 -3.57 -14.73 12.14
C PRO A 127 -2.18 -14.27 11.64
N ALA A 128 -1.26 -14.11 12.59
CA ALA A 128 0.09 -13.59 12.40
C ALA A 128 1.17 -14.68 12.29
N GLY A 129 2.18 -14.43 11.43
CA GLY A 129 3.59 -14.79 11.66
C GLY A 129 4.15 -16.02 10.92
N ARG A 130 5.14 -15.80 10.03
CA ARG A 130 6.25 -16.71 9.70
C ARG A 130 7.45 -15.94 9.05
N PRO A 131 8.70 -16.48 9.10
CA PRO A 131 9.94 -15.74 8.86
C PRO A 131 10.42 -15.67 7.39
N ALA A 132 11.41 -14.80 7.15
CA ALA A 132 11.79 -14.11 5.91
C ALA A 132 11.98 -14.95 4.62
N GLU A 133 11.09 -14.67 3.64
CA GLU A 133 11.08 -15.12 2.25
C GLU A 133 11.69 -14.05 1.30
N PRO A 134 11.98 -14.37 0.02
CA PRO A 134 12.26 -13.39 -1.03
C PRO A 134 11.30 -12.19 -0.97
N VAL A 135 11.79 -11.00 -1.33
CA VAL A 135 11.00 -9.76 -1.28
C VAL A 135 9.85 -9.84 -2.29
N GLU A 136 8.71 -10.35 -1.85
CA GLU A 136 7.46 -10.33 -2.61
C GLU A 136 6.94 -8.89 -2.67
N LEU A 137 6.70 -8.41 -3.89
CA LEU A 137 6.04 -7.13 -4.08
C LEU A 137 4.53 -7.30 -3.84
N PRO A 138 3.89 -6.35 -3.14
CA PRO A 138 4.48 -5.13 -2.62
C PRO A 138 5.30 -5.35 -1.33
N TYR A 139 6.56 -4.89 -1.32
CA TYR A 139 7.41 -5.02 -0.16
C TYR A 139 7.01 -4.01 0.92
N ARG A 140 6.80 -4.47 2.15
CA ARG A 140 6.30 -3.64 3.25
C ARG A 140 7.37 -3.48 4.33
N LEU A 141 7.93 -2.29 4.44
CA LEU A 141 8.93 -1.93 5.43
C LEU A 141 8.30 -1.06 6.53
N LYS A 142 8.31 -1.54 7.78
CA LYS A 142 7.94 -0.71 8.93
C LYS A 142 9.02 0.32 9.17
N VAL A 143 8.64 1.59 9.06
CA VAL A 143 9.56 2.71 9.18
C VAL A 143 9.00 3.82 10.06
N GLU A 144 9.89 4.59 10.62
CA GLU A 144 9.64 5.90 11.20
C GLU A 144 10.11 6.96 10.19
N LEU A 145 9.22 7.85 9.80
CA LEU A 145 9.54 8.99 8.95
C LEU A 145 10.00 10.15 9.85
N ASP A 146 11.27 10.54 9.69
CA ASP A 146 11.80 11.77 10.27
C ASP A 146 11.13 12.96 9.63
N LEU A 147 10.67 13.88 10.45
CA LEU A 147 10.22 15.17 10.01
C LEU A 147 10.81 16.19 10.99
N ASN A 148 11.05 17.42 10.54
CA ASN A 148 11.35 18.55 11.43
C ASN A 148 10.13 18.82 12.35
N GLY A 149 9.89 17.97 13.35
CA GLY A 149 8.63 17.82 14.08
C GLY A 149 8.47 16.41 14.72
N PRO A 150 7.24 16.00 15.12
CA PRO A 150 7.02 14.69 15.72
C PRO A 150 7.10 13.57 14.66
N ASN A 151 7.95 12.59 14.91
CA ASN A 151 8.17 11.48 14.00
C ASN A 151 6.91 10.65 13.75
N CYS A 152 6.82 10.13 12.52
CA CYS A 152 5.65 9.45 12.00
C CYS A 152 5.93 7.99 11.72
N MET A 153 5.38 7.12 12.57
CA MET A 153 5.40 5.68 12.33
C MET A 153 4.50 5.34 11.14
N GLY A 154 4.99 4.50 10.25
CA GLY A 154 4.25 4.04 9.08
C GLY A 154 4.85 2.78 8.46
N THR A 155 4.33 2.46 7.29
CA THR A 155 4.80 1.37 6.44
C THR A 155 5.15 1.98 5.09
N LEU A 156 6.43 1.92 4.72
CA LEU A 156 6.85 2.18 3.35
C LEU A 156 6.56 0.91 2.54
N VAL A 157 5.79 1.07 1.48
CA VAL A 157 5.32 -0.02 0.62
C VAL A 157 5.88 0.23 -0.76
N LEU A 158 6.77 -0.66 -1.20
CA LEU A 158 7.36 -0.63 -2.53
C LEU A 158 6.55 -1.56 -3.41
N ARG A 159 5.91 -1.00 -4.43
CA ARG A 159 5.19 -1.74 -5.48
C ARG A 159 6.03 -1.74 -6.75
N GLU A 160 5.61 -2.50 -7.76
CA GLU A 160 6.24 -2.45 -9.09
C GLU A 160 6.13 -1.06 -9.74
N ASP A 161 5.01 -0.37 -9.53
CA ASP A 161 4.70 0.91 -10.15
C ASP A 161 4.94 2.11 -9.23
N GLN A 162 4.85 1.92 -7.91
CA GLN A 162 4.78 3.03 -6.97
C GLN A 162 5.52 2.81 -5.65
N ILE A 163 5.92 3.91 -5.04
CA ILE A 163 6.39 4.04 -3.66
C ILE A 163 5.28 4.67 -2.83
N VAL A 164 4.78 3.93 -1.84
CA VAL A 164 3.67 4.38 -0.98
C VAL A 164 4.17 4.47 0.46
N PHE A 165 3.83 5.54 1.16
CA PHE A 165 3.97 5.60 2.62
C PHE A 165 2.60 5.60 3.26
N GLU A 166 2.29 4.51 3.96
CA GLU A 166 1.06 4.33 4.71
C GLU A 166 1.31 4.66 6.18
N THR A 167 0.43 5.42 6.83
CA THR A 167 0.48 5.63 8.27
C THR A 167 -0.93 5.53 8.86
N GLY A 168 -1.04 4.81 9.97
CA GLY A 168 -2.29 4.71 10.74
C GLY A 168 -2.46 5.84 11.76
N ALA A 169 -1.47 6.72 11.92
CA ALA A 169 -1.52 7.81 12.88
C ALA A 169 -2.14 9.05 12.22
N ALA A 170 -3.30 9.51 12.71
CA ALA A 170 -3.99 10.68 12.15
C ALA A 170 -3.14 11.97 12.16
N LYS A 171 -2.23 12.14 13.13
CA LYS A 171 -1.26 13.25 13.17
C LYS A 171 -0.24 13.24 12.01
N CYS A 172 -0.17 12.13 11.29
CA CYS A 172 0.73 11.88 10.18
C CYS A 172 -0.04 11.67 8.85
N ALA A 173 -1.36 11.83 8.83
CA ALA A 173 -2.18 11.52 7.66
C ALA A 173 -1.85 12.43 6.46
N ASP A 174 -1.45 13.68 6.70
CA ASP A 174 -0.92 14.60 5.69
C ASP A 174 0.44 14.17 5.12
N ARG A 175 1.10 13.20 5.76
CA ARG A 175 2.39 12.63 5.38
C ARG A 175 2.26 11.33 4.62
N ALA A 176 1.08 10.69 4.63
CA ALA A 176 0.80 9.57 3.75
C ALA A 176 0.92 10.03 2.30
N PHE A 177 1.60 9.25 1.47
CA PHE A 177 1.80 9.58 0.06
C PHE A 177 1.81 8.35 -0.83
N VAL A 178 1.55 8.61 -2.10
CA VAL A 178 1.79 7.70 -3.22
C VAL A 178 2.67 8.47 -4.21
N ARG A 179 3.78 7.88 -4.63
CA ARG A 179 4.75 8.47 -5.54
C ARG A 179 5.12 7.47 -6.61
N GLU A 180 5.12 7.89 -7.87
CA GLU A 180 5.68 7.11 -8.97
C GLU A 180 7.19 6.96 -8.81
N TRP A 181 7.76 5.84 -9.24
CA TRP A 181 9.21 5.62 -9.25
C TRP A 181 9.97 6.73 -9.97
N ASP A 182 9.42 7.22 -11.07
CA ASP A 182 9.95 8.31 -11.88
C ASP A 182 10.08 9.66 -11.15
N SER A 183 9.44 9.81 -9.99
CA SER A 183 9.57 10.99 -9.14
C SER A 183 10.69 10.90 -8.11
N LEU A 184 11.23 9.70 -7.87
CA LEU A 184 12.39 9.47 -7.00
C LEU A 184 13.65 9.95 -7.73
N LYS A 185 14.19 11.08 -7.27
CA LYS A 185 15.41 11.67 -7.80
C LYS A 185 16.65 10.90 -7.35
N GLU A 186 16.71 10.56 -6.06
CA GLU A 186 17.87 9.92 -5.45
C GLU A 186 17.45 9.07 -4.24
N TYR A 187 18.06 7.90 -4.13
CA TYR A 187 18.07 7.09 -2.93
C TYR A 187 19.45 7.18 -2.27
N ARG A 188 19.49 7.44 -0.96
CA ARG A 188 20.75 7.42 -0.20
C ARG A 188 20.64 6.52 1.01
N ARG A 189 21.44 5.45 1.02
CA ARG A 189 21.65 4.63 2.22
C ARG A 189 22.56 5.38 3.19
N LEU A 190 22.15 5.51 4.45
CA LEU A 190 22.95 6.13 5.49
C LEU A 190 23.60 5.07 6.39
N ASP A 191 22.82 4.08 6.81
CA ASP A 191 23.29 2.90 7.55
C ASP A 191 22.43 1.65 7.20
N ASP A 192 22.39 0.63 8.06
CA ASP A 192 21.59 -0.59 7.87
C ASP A 192 20.10 -0.40 8.12
N ARG A 193 19.70 0.69 8.77
CA ARG A 193 18.32 1.02 9.14
C ARG A 193 17.88 2.40 8.69
N GLN A 194 18.79 3.29 8.34
CA GLN A 194 18.53 4.65 7.88
C GLN A 194 18.76 4.83 6.40
N PHE A 195 17.84 5.55 5.77
CA PHE A 195 17.98 5.95 4.39
C PHE A 195 17.16 7.22 4.09
N LEU A 196 17.52 7.88 2.98
CA LEU A 196 16.82 9.04 2.43
C LEU A 196 16.16 8.65 1.11
N LEU A 197 14.93 9.12 0.93
CA LEU A 197 14.26 9.21 -0.36
C LEU A 197 14.15 10.68 -0.75
N ILE A 198 14.76 11.05 -1.86
CA ILE A 198 14.73 12.41 -2.38
C ILE A 198 13.84 12.42 -3.61
N PHE A 199 12.74 13.16 -3.56
CA PHE A 199 11.76 13.26 -4.63
C PHE A 199 11.82 14.63 -5.31
N TYR A 200 11.45 14.69 -6.59
CA TYR A 200 11.10 15.95 -7.22
C TYR A 200 9.75 16.46 -6.70
N LYS A 201 9.69 17.70 -6.21
CA LYS A 201 8.48 18.28 -5.60
C LYS A 201 7.32 18.43 -6.60
N TYR A 202 7.63 18.74 -7.86
CA TYR A 202 6.66 18.84 -8.97
C TYR A 202 6.96 17.89 -10.13
N GLY A 203 7.60 16.75 -9.85
CA GLY A 203 8.09 15.84 -10.90
C GLY A 203 9.29 16.41 -11.67
N ARG A 204 9.74 15.71 -12.72
CA ARG A 204 10.99 16.04 -13.45
C ARG A 204 10.99 17.41 -14.13
N SER A 205 9.82 18.03 -14.27
CA SER A 205 9.59 19.35 -14.89
C SER A 205 10.11 20.54 -14.06
N ALA A 206 10.46 20.34 -12.79
CA ALA A 206 11.07 21.37 -11.93
C ALA A 206 12.18 20.76 -11.06
N PRO A 207 13.38 20.53 -11.61
CA PRO A 207 14.43 19.71 -10.99
C PRO A 207 15.08 20.32 -9.74
N ASP A 208 14.90 21.62 -9.53
CA ASP A 208 15.52 22.41 -8.47
C ASP A 208 14.73 22.38 -7.16
N GLU A 209 13.46 21.97 -7.19
CA GLU A 209 12.63 21.80 -6.00
C GLU A 209 12.55 20.33 -5.61
N ILE A 210 13.20 19.96 -4.50
CA ILE A 210 13.25 18.59 -3.99
C ILE A 210 12.55 18.46 -2.64
N THR A 211 12.06 17.26 -2.35
CA THR A 211 11.58 16.85 -1.02
C THR A 211 12.45 15.71 -0.53
N GLU A 212 13.18 15.94 0.55
CA GLU A 212 13.98 14.91 1.22
C GLU A 212 13.16 14.31 2.37
N LEU A 213 13.01 12.98 2.35
CA LEU A 213 12.32 12.22 3.39
C LEU A 213 13.29 11.21 3.99
N ARG A 214 13.55 11.31 5.30
CA ARG A 214 14.42 10.38 6.02
C ARG A 214 13.59 9.32 6.72
N PHE A 215 14.01 8.08 6.59
CA PHE A 215 13.34 6.95 7.20
C PHE A 215 14.28 6.16 8.12
N TRP A 216 13.74 5.70 9.25
CA TRP A 216 14.33 4.68 10.12
C TRP A 216 13.50 3.40 10.07
N ALA A 217 14.09 2.32 9.58
CA ALA A 217 13.48 1.01 9.59
C ALA A 217 13.50 0.39 11.00
N GLN A 218 12.44 -0.35 11.35
CA GLN A 218 12.36 -1.09 12.62
C GLN A 218 13.33 -2.29 12.69
N GLY A 219 13.92 -2.69 11.56
CA GLY A 219 14.99 -3.69 11.45
C GLY A 219 15.89 -3.40 10.24
N PRO A 220 16.93 -4.23 10.00
CA PRO A 220 17.79 -4.08 8.83
C PRO A 220 16.99 -4.09 7.54
N VAL A 221 17.28 -3.13 6.66
CA VAL A 221 16.64 -3.07 5.33
C VAL A 221 17.26 -4.16 4.43
N PRO A 222 16.46 -5.02 3.78
CA PRO A 222 17.00 -6.06 2.91
C PRO A 222 17.79 -5.49 1.72
N GLN A 223 18.79 -6.23 1.25
CA GLN A 223 19.63 -5.83 0.11
C GLN A 223 18.81 -5.60 -1.17
N GLU A 224 17.76 -6.39 -1.38
CA GLU A 224 16.86 -6.24 -2.52
C GLU A 224 16.12 -4.89 -2.51
N VAL A 225 15.70 -4.42 -1.33
CA VAL A 225 15.05 -3.13 -1.16
C VAL A 225 16.01 -1.99 -1.47
N HIS A 226 17.27 -2.11 -1.06
CA HIS A 226 18.31 -1.17 -1.44
C HIS A 226 18.50 -1.11 -2.96
N ARG A 227 18.49 -2.27 -3.63
CA ARG A 227 18.59 -2.36 -5.09
C ARG A 227 17.41 -1.67 -5.77
N MET A 228 16.19 -2.03 -5.41
CA MET A 228 14.97 -1.42 -5.97
C MET A 228 14.94 0.10 -5.85
N LEU A 229 15.30 0.62 -4.66
CA LEU A 229 15.32 2.06 -4.42
C LEU A 229 16.45 2.78 -5.19
N ALA A 230 17.58 2.13 -5.41
CA ALA A 230 18.68 2.68 -6.20
C ALA A 230 18.41 2.66 -7.71
N GLU A 231 17.70 1.63 -8.20
CA GLU A 231 17.44 1.40 -9.62
C GLU A 231 16.10 1.97 -10.09
N GLY A 232 15.26 2.45 -9.17
CA GLY A 232 13.97 3.07 -9.47
C GLY A 232 12.88 2.05 -9.81
N GLY A 233 12.84 0.93 -9.09
CA GLY A 233 11.76 -0.07 -9.22
C GLY A 233 11.87 -1.02 -10.41
N ARG A 234 13.07 -1.27 -10.93
CA ARG A 234 13.35 -2.23 -12.01
C ARG A 234 14.08 -3.46 -11.51
#